data_AF-A0A9P6H0Q1-F1
#
_entry.id   AF-A0A9P6H0Q1-F1
#
_cell.length_a   1.000
_cell.length_b   1.000
_cell.length_c   1.000
_cell.angle_alpha   90.00
_cell.angle_beta   90.00
_cell.angle_gamma   90.00
#
_symmetry.space_group_name_H-M   'P 1'
#
loop_
_entity.id
_entity.type
_entity.pdbx_description
1 polymer ?
#
loop_
_entity_poly.entity_id
_entity_poly.type
_entity_poly.pdbx_seq_one_letter_code
_entity_poly.pdbx_strand_id
1 'polypeptide(L)'
;MRFPYITLCNLAGAVCSLLAFIFGHIYYNTRNRTYLLATVCLQTLFIMEIVNIKLHKSTSRYAPTVMQLGSRMFTLWVVCLYYKYFSLNIPIMVTCWYLTDFTRYIFYAFRNEHIKKLRYSLSILTYPTAFFCELMCIYHLFKKEKSLFRYLFVLILIGYIPGVIFLMRHMLQQRYWSSKKQHIRKTV
;
A
#
# COMPACT_ATOMS: atom_id res chain seq x y z
N MET A 1 -25.67 -19.84 -6.63
CA MET A 1 -24.25 -19.48 -6.41
C MET A 1 -24.17 -18.30 -5.45
N ARG A 2 -23.88 -18.51 -4.16
CA ARG A 2 -23.71 -17.38 -3.22
C ARG A 2 -22.30 -16.83 -3.39
N PHE A 3 -22.15 -15.76 -4.18
CA PHE A 3 -20.91 -14.98 -4.13
C PHE A 3 -20.73 -14.49 -2.69
N PRO A 4 -19.68 -14.90 -1.97
CA PRO A 4 -19.48 -14.42 -0.62
C PRO A 4 -19.16 -12.92 -0.70
N TYR A 5 -19.86 -12.11 0.08
CA TYR A 5 -19.72 -10.64 0.21
C TYR A 5 -18.25 -10.17 0.13
N ILE A 6 -17.33 -10.93 0.72
CA ILE A 6 -15.89 -10.68 0.74
C ILE A 6 -15.27 -10.70 -0.67
N THR A 7 -15.69 -11.59 -1.57
CA THR A 7 -15.18 -11.63 -2.94
C THR A 7 -15.60 -10.41 -3.73
N LEU A 8 -16.82 -9.91 -3.52
CA LEU A 8 -17.28 -8.67 -4.13
C LEU A 8 -16.49 -7.47 -3.62
N CYS A 9 -16.24 -7.38 -2.30
CA CYS A 9 -15.37 -6.35 -1.74
C CYS A 9 -13.95 -6.40 -2.30
N ASN A 10 -13.39 -7.60 -2.51
CA ASN A 10 -12.05 -7.76 -3.07
C ASN A 10 -12.01 -7.37 -4.55
N LEU A 11 -13.03 -7.71 -5.34
CA LEU A 11 -13.15 -7.28 -6.74
C LEU A 11 -13.32 -5.76 -6.85
N ALA A 12 -14.17 -5.17 -6.00
CA ALA A 12 -14.32 -3.72 -5.91
C ALA A 12 -12.98 -3.06 -5.52
N GLY A 13 -12.23 -3.63 -4.58
CA GLY A 13 -10.89 -3.19 -4.20
C GLY A 13 -9.89 -3.25 -5.37
N ALA A 14 -9.92 -4.32 -6.17
CA ALA A 14 -9.10 -4.45 -7.37
C ALA A 14 -9.41 -3.34 -8.39
N VAL A 15 -10.69 -3.10 -8.66
CA VAL A 15 -11.13 -2.01 -9.56
C VAL A 15 -10.71 -0.65 -9.02
N CYS A 16 -10.92 -0.37 -7.73
CA CYS A 16 -10.48 0.87 -7.10
C CYS A 16 -8.96 1.07 -7.22
N SER A 17 -8.17 0.01 -7.04
CA SER A 17 -6.72 0.07 -7.16
C SER A 17 -6.26 0.39 -8.59
N LEU A 18 -6.94 -0.17 -9.61
CA LEU A 18 -6.66 0.13 -11.01
C LEU A 18 -7.03 1.56 -11.37
N LEU A 19 -8.22 2.02 -10.96
CA LEU A 19 -8.66 3.39 -11.20
C LEU A 19 -7.73 4.41 -10.54
N ALA A 20 -7.33 4.14 -9.29
CA ALA A 20 -6.43 5.01 -8.55
C ALA A 20 -4.99 5.01 -9.12
N PHE A 21 -4.54 3.89 -9.72
CA PHE A 21 -3.31 3.84 -10.50
C PHE A 21 -3.38 4.73 -11.74
N ILE A 22 -4.46 4.62 -12.51
CA ILE A 22 -4.67 5.42 -13.72
C ILE A 22 -4.75 6.91 -13.38
N PHE A 23 -5.58 7.29 -12.41
CA PHE A 23 -5.71 8.68 -11.98
C PHE A 23 -4.42 9.25 -11.38
N GLY A 24 -3.65 8.45 -10.65
CA GLY A 24 -2.35 8.87 -10.13
C GLY A 24 -1.34 9.20 -11.23
N HIS A 25 -1.30 8.40 -12.31
CA HIS A 25 -0.44 8.66 -13.48
C HIS A 25 -0.95 9.83 -14.33
N ILE A 26 -2.26 9.94 -14.54
CA ILE A 26 -2.86 11.09 -15.23
C ILE A 26 -2.59 12.38 -14.45
N TYR A 27 -2.64 12.34 -13.11
CA TYR A 27 -2.23 13.48 -12.28
C TYR A 27 -0.79 13.90 -12.56
N TYR A 28 0.15 12.94 -12.65
CA TYR A 28 1.54 13.26 -12.93
C TYR A 28 1.71 13.94 -14.30
N ASN A 29 1.00 13.44 -15.33
CA ASN A 29 1.10 13.96 -16.69
C ASN A 29 0.37 15.31 -16.89
N THR A 30 -0.84 15.46 -16.34
CA THR A 30 -1.72 16.62 -16.57
C THR A 30 -1.57 17.69 -15.48
N ARG A 31 -0.98 17.36 -14.32
CA ARG A 31 -0.89 18.20 -13.10
C ARG A 31 -2.22 18.73 -12.57
N ASN A 32 -3.34 18.14 -13.01
CA ASN A 32 -4.67 18.58 -12.61
C ASN A 32 -5.05 17.97 -11.25
N ARG A 33 -5.35 18.83 -10.27
CA ARG A 33 -5.67 18.45 -8.88
C ARG A 33 -6.89 17.55 -8.76
N THR A 34 -7.79 17.57 -9.73
CA THR A 34 -9.00 16.73 -9.73
C THR A 34 -8.65 15.24 -9.71
N TYR A 35 -7.64 14.84 -10.47
CA TYR A 35 -7.19 13.45 -10.49
C TYR A 35 -6.45 13.03 -9.22
N LEU A 36 -5.74 13.98 -8.59
CA LEU A 36 -5.14 13.75 -7.27
C LEU A 36 -6.22 13.54 -6.21
N LEU A 37 -7.25 14.39 -6.19
CA LEU A 37 -8.40 14.24 -5.29
C LEU A 37 -9.12 12.91 -5.52
N ALA A 38 -9.37 12.53 -6.78
CA ALA A 38 -9.95 11.23 -7.10
C ALA A 38 -9.11 10.06 -6.56
N THR A 39 -7.79 10.11 -6.73
CA THR A 39 -6.85 9.11 -6.19
C THR A 39 -6.93 9.02 -4.66
N VAL A 40 -7.00 10.18 -3.99
CA VAL A 40 -7.10 10.27 -2.54
C VAL A 40 -8.45 9.73 -2.02
N CYS A 41 -9.56 10.06 -2.69
CA CYS A 41 -10.88 9.53 -2.38
C CYS A 41 -10.97 8.02 -2.60
N LEU A 42 -10.36 7.49 -3.66
CA LEU A 42 -10.29 6.04 -3.85
C LEU A 42 -9.45 5.37 -2.75
N GLN A 43 -8.41 6.06 -2.25
CA GLN A 43 -7.60 5.55 -1.15
C GLN A 43 -8.34 5.52 0.19
N THR A 44 -9.20 6.50 0.47
CA THR A 44 -10.01 6.48 1.70
C THR A 44 -10.98 5.29 1.73
N LEU A 45 -11.44 4.78 0.57
CA LEU A 45 -12.27 3.57 0.51
C LEU A 45 -11.56 2.32 1.06
N PHE A 46 -10.22 2.27 1.01
CA PHE A 46 -9.47 1.16 1.60
C PHE A 46 -9.53 1.15 3.13
N ILE A 47 -9.99 2.21 3.81
CA ILE A 47 -10.30 2.17 5.25
C ILE A 47 -11.37 1.11 5.55
N MET A 48 -12.30 0.87 4.63
CA MET A 48 -13.29 -0.21 4.79
C MET A 48 -12.62 -1.59 4.91
N GLU A 49 -11.43 -1.79 4.34
CA GLU A 49 -10.66 -3.02 4.54
C GLU A 49 -10.23 -3.19 6.00
N ILE A 50 -9.78 -2.11 6.65
CA ILE A 50 -9.39 -2.12 8.07
C ILE A 50 -10.60 -2.49 8.93
N VAL A 51 -11.78 -1.92 8.64
CA VAL A 51 -13.03 -2.24 9.33
C VAL A 51 -13.40 -3.72 9.13
N ASN A 52 -13.31 -4.23 7.91
CA ASN A 52 -13.61 -5.63 7.61
C ASN A 52 -12.63 -6.60 8.31
N ILE A 53 -11.36 -6.22 8.50
CA ILE A 53 -10.39 -6.99 9.28
C ILE A 53 -10.76 -6.98 10.77
N LYS A 54 -11.14 -5.83 11.32
CA LYS A 54 -11.55 -5.70 12.74
C LYS A 54 -12.80 -6.53 13.05
N LEU A 55 -13.73 -6.64 12.10
CA LEU A 55 -14.91 -7.50 12.19
C LEU A 55 -14.62 -8.99 11.96
N HIS A 56 -13.35 -9.40 11.87
CA HIS A 56 -12.89 -10.76 11.57
C HIS A 56 -13.45 -11.35 10.26
N LYS A 57 -13.95 -10.51 9.35
CA LYS A 57 -14.48 -10.92 8.04
C LYS A 57 -13.36 -11.15 7.02
N SER A 58 -12.17 -10.62 7.26
CA SER A 58 -11.00 -10.78 6.38
C SER A 58 -9.85 -11.52 7.08
N THR A 59 -9.13 -12.33 6.32
CA THR A 59 -7.96 -13.09 6.78
C THR A 59 -6.66 -12.27 6.81
N SER A 60 -6.71 -11.00 6.39
CA SER A 60 -5.56 -10.08 6.46
C SER A 60 -5.20 -9.75 7.91
N ARG A 61 -3.91 -9.58 8.22
CA ARG A 61 -3.46 -9.17 9.57
C ARG A 61 -3.65 -7.67 9.75
N TYR A 62 -4.25 -7.28 10.88
CA TYR A 62 -4.60 -5.90 11.20
C TYR A 62 -3.40 -4.93 11.21
N ALA A 63 -2.39 -5.21 12.03
CA ALA A 63 -1.25 -4.30 12.24
C ALA A 63 -0.52 -3.88 10.96
N PRO A 64 -0.06 -4.80 10.08
CA PRO A 64 0.62 -4.39 8.85
C PRO A 64 -0.31 -3.64 7.89
N THR A 65 -1.59 -4.02 7.79
CA THR A 65 -2.54 -3.31 6.91
C THR A 65 -2.78 -1.88 7.38
N VAL A 66 -2.97 -1.65 8.68
CA VAL A 66 -3.17 -0.29 9.22
C VAL A 66 -1.94 0.57 8.98
N MET A 67 -0.74 0.07 9.23
CA MET A 67 0.47 0.86 9.01
C MET A 67 0.70 1.18 7.52
N GLN A 68 0.42 0.21 6.64
CA GLN A 68 0.56 0.38 5.19
C GLN A 68 -0.43 1.42 4.65
N LEU A 69 -1.71 1.30 4.98
CA LEU A 69 -2.72 2.26 4.53
C LEU A 69 -2.52 3.63 5.18
N GLY A 70 -2.19 3.67 6.47
CA GLY A 70 -1.93 4.90 7.21
C GLY A 70 -0.79 5.72 6.59
N SER A 71 0.34 5.08 6.27
CA SER A 71 1.48 5.73 5.58
C SER A 71 1.05 6.38 4.26
N ARG A 72 0.30 5.63 3.43
CA ARG A 72 -0.15 6.11 2.12
C ARG A 72 -1.11 7.27 2.23
N MET A 73 -2.07 7.18 3.15
CA MET A 73 -3.04 8.25 3.38
C MET A 73 -2.34 9.51 3.86
N PHE A 74 -1.41 9.40 4.80
CA PHE A 74 -0.59 10.53 5.24
C PHE A 74 0.15 11.16 4.07
N THR A 75 0.81 10.36 3.24
CA THR A 75 1.60 10.86 2.10
C THR A 75 0.72 11.56 1.05
N LEU A 76 -0.45 11.02 0.72
CA LEU A 76 -1.35 11.62 -0.28
C LEU A 76 -2.05 12.88 0.24
N TRP A 77 -2.60 12.84 1.47
CA TRP A 77 -3.31 13.99 2.04
C TRP A 77 -2.38 15.13 2.47
N VAL A 78 -1.30 14.80 3.17
CA VAL A 78 -0.42 15.83 3.75
C VAL A 78 0.63 16.25 2.72
N VAL A 79 1.39 15.31 2.17
CA VAL A 79 2.53 15.65 1.31
C VAL A 79 2.07 16.11 -0.08
N CYS A 80 1.18 15.36 -0.72
CA CYS A 80 0.74 15.66 -2.09
C CYS A 80 -0.32 16.78 -2.15
N LEU A 81 -1.37 16.71 -1.32
CA LEU A 81 -2.47 17.70 -1.36
C LEU A 81 -2.14 19.00 -0.61
N TYR A 82 -1.79 18.93 0.67
CA TYR A 82 -1.57 20.14 1.48
C TYR A 82 -0.29 20.88 1.08
N TYR A 83 0.83 20.18 0.99
CA TYR A 83 2.13 20.79 0.62
C TYR A 83 2.38 20.92 -0.87
N LYS A 84 1.50 20.37 -1.72
CA LYS A 84 1.60 20.42 -3.18
C LYS A 84 2.97 19.94 -3.69
N TYR A 85 3.56 18.97 -3.00
CA TYR A 85 4.86 18.44 -3.38
C TYR A 85 4.72 17.65 -4.69
N PHE A 86 5.65 17.88 -5.62
CA PHE A 86 5.68 17.22 -6.91
C PHE A 86 7.10 16.79 -7.22
N SER A 87 7.30 15.48 -7.43
CA SER A 87 8.59 14.93 -7.84
C SER A 87 8.39 13.59 -8.58
N LEU A 88 9.46 13.13 -9.22
CA LEU A 88 9.52 11.81 -9.88
C LEU A 88 9.27 10.64 -8.91
N ASN A 89 9.41 10.86 -7.60
CA ASN A 89 9.16 9.83 -6.59
C ASN A 89 7.66 9.48 -6.50
N ILE A 90 6.76 10.40 -6.86
CA ILE A 90 5.30 10.20 -6.77
C ILE A 90 4.82 9.11 -7.73
N PRO A 91 5.04 9.17 -9.05
CA PRO A 91 4.58 8.13 -9.97
C PRO A 91 5.21 6.75 -9.69
N ILE A 92 6.47 6.71 -9.24
CA ILE A 92 7.14 5.45 -8.85
C ILE A 92 6.44 4.83 -7.63
N MET A 93 6.24 5.63 -6.58
CA MET A 93 5.56 5.22 -5.35
C MET A 93 4.12 4.76 -5.61
N VAL A 94 3.35 5.53 -6.38
CA VAL A 94 2.00 5.21 -6.85
C VAL A 94 1.98 3.87 -7.57
N THR A 95 2.93 3.65 -8.49
CA THR A 95 3.05 2.37 -9.22
C THR A 95 3.30 1.21 -8.27
N CYS A 96 4.26 1.35 -7.36
CA CYS A 96 4.57 0.30 -6.39
C CYS A 96 3.38 -0.02 -5.47
N TRP A 97 2.66 0.99 -4.97
CA TRP A 97 1.49 0.79 -4.11
C TRP A 97 0.38 0.02 -4.83
N TYR A 98 -0.05 0.51 -5.99
CA TYR A 98 -1.20 -0.08 -6.67
C TYR A 98 -0.87 -1.41 -7.33
N LEU A 99 0.36 -1.64 -7.77
CA LEU A 99 0.79 -2.97 -8.25
C LEU A 99 0.71 -4.01 -7.12
N THR A 100 1.10 -3.63 -5.91
CA THR A 100 1.02 -4.50 -4.74
C THR A 100 -0.43 -4.76 -4.33
N ASP A 101 -1.28 -3.73 -4.34
CA ASP A 101 -2.70 -3.88 -4.02
C ASP A 101 -3.44 -4.73 -5.05
N PHE A 102 -3.18 -4.50 -6.33
CA PHE A 102 -3.79 -5.25 -7.43
C PHE A 102 -3.49 -6.75 -7.30
N THR A 103 -2.22 -7.12 -7.09
CA THR A 103 -1.83 -8.52 -6.92
C THR A 103 -2.40 -9.14 -5.64
N ARG A 104 -2.57 -8.35 -4.57
CA ARG A 104 -3.25 -8.75 -3.33
C ARG A 104 -4.72 -9.07 -3.56
N TYR A 105 -5.46 -8.19 -4.23
CA TYR A 105 -6.89 -8.41 -4.46
C TYR A 105 -7.15 -9.54 -5.46
N ILE A 106 -6.34 -9.68 -6.50
CA ILE A 106 -6.39 -10.84 -7.41
C ILE A 106 -6.16 -12.13 -6.62
N PHE A 107 -5.14 -12.18 -5.74
CA PHE A 107 -4.91 -13.36 -4.92
C PHE A 107 -6.13 -13.70 -4.04
N TYR A 108 -6.79 -12.71 -3.45
CA TYR A 108 -7.98 -12.96 -2.63
C TYR A 108 -9.20 -13.41 -3.44
N ALA A 109 -9.32 -12.98 -4.70
CA ALA A 109 -10.38 -13.42 -5.60
C ALA A 109 -10.19 -14.86 -6.08
N PHE A 110 -9.00 -15.22 -6.54
CA PHE A 110 -8.75 -16.52 -7.18
C PHE A 110 -8.10 -17.58 -6.28
N ARG A 111 -7.48 -17.17 -5.15
CA ARG A 111 -6.76 -18.04 -4.20
C ARG A 111 -5.76 -19.01 -4.82
N ASN A 112 -5.16 -18.64 -5.95
CA ASN A 112 -4.19 -19.47 -6.67
C ASN A 112 -2.77 -19.35 -6.05
N GLU A 113 -2.09 -20.49 -5.88
CA GLU A 113 -0.73 -20.59 -5.34
C GLU A 113 0.34 -19.93 -6.23
N HIS A 114 0.15 -19.89 -7.55
CA HIS A 114 1.05 -19.18 -8.46
C HIS A 114 0.98 -17.65 -8.23
N ILE A 115 -0.23 -17.13 -8.09
CA ILE A 115 -0.49 -15.71 -7.79
C ILE A 115 0.02 -15.35 -6.40
N LYS A 116 -0.08 -16.28 -5.44
CA LYS A 116 0.51 -16.12 -4.11
C LYS A 116 2.02 -15.94 -4.16
N LYS A 117 2.72 -16.77 -4.95
CA LYS A 117 4.17 -16.66 -5.13
C LYS A 117 4.54 -15.32 -5.78
N LEU A 118 3.81 -14.94 -6.84
CA LEU A 118 3.98 -13.65 -7.51
C LEU A 118 3.80 -12.47 -6.56
N ARG A 119 2.71 -12.48 -5.77
CA ARG A 119 2.43 -11.46 -4.75
C ARG A 119 3.60 -11.27 -3.80
N TYR A 120 4.12 -12.36 -3.23
CA TYR A 120 5.23 -12.25 -2.27
C TYR A 120 6.52 -11.75 -2.93
N SER A 121 6.85 -12.23 -4.13
CA SER A 121 8.03 -11.75 -4.87
C SER A 121 7.93 -10.27 -5.22
N LEU A 122 6.78 -9.84 -5.73
CA LEU A 122 6.56 -8.42 -6.06
C LEU A 122 6.55 -7.55 -4.81
N SER A 123 5.91 -8.00 -3.73
CA SER A 123 5.86 -7.23 -2.48
C SER A 123 7.26 -7.04 -1.89
N ILE A 124 8.14 -8.04 -1.97
CA ILE A 124 9.53 -7.89 -1.48
C ILE A 124 10.29 -6.79 -2.21
N LEU A 125 10.03 -6.58 -3.51
CA LEU A 125 10.69 -5.53 -4.30
C LEU A 125 10.01 -4.17 -4.17
N THR A 126 8.68 -4.14 -4.32
CA THR A 126 7.88 -2.91 -4.36
C THR A 126 7.81 -2.20 -3.00
N TYR A 127 7.87 -2.93 -1.88
CA TYR A 127 7.81 -2.30 -0.55
C TYR A 127 9.01 -1.41 -0.26
N PRO A 128 10.27 -1.90 -0.36
CA PRO A 128 11.44 -1.05 -0.17
C PRO A 128 11.44 0.16 -1.09
N THR A 129 11.07 -0.01 -2.36
CA THR A 129 11.01 1.08 -3.34
C THR A 129 9.96 2.12 -2.98
N ALA A 130 8.72 1.70 -2.69
CA ALA A 130 7.64 2.61 -2.30
C ALA A 130 8.02 3.40 -1.04
N PHE A 131 8.54 2.70 -0.03
CA PHE A 131 8.95 3.30 1.22
C PHE A 131 10.09 4.31 1.04
N PHE A 132 11.10 3.97 0.22
CA PHE A 132 12.20 4.89 -0.05
C PHE A 132 11.68 6.19 -0.70
N CYS A 133 10.73 6.07 -1.64
CA CYS A 133 10.08 7.23 -2.23
C CYS A 133 9.27 8.04 -1.20
N GLU A 134 8.50 7.40 -0.31
CA GLU A 134 7.79 8.07 0.79
C GLU A 134 8.76 8.87 1.69
N LEU A 135 9.85 8.22 2.11
CA LEU A 135 10.86 8.81 2.97
C LEU A 135 11.53 10.02 2.30
N MET A 136 11.84 9.91 1.01
CA MET A 136 12.38 11.03 0.25
C MET A 136 11.40 12.19 0.15
N CYS A 137 10.11 11.94 -0.06
CA CYS A 137 9.09 12.99 -0.07
C CYS A 137 9.01 13.72 1.28
N ILE A 138 8.99 12.97 2.38
CA ILE A 138 8.92 13.54 3.75
C ILE A 138 10.22 14.28 4.10
N TYR A 139 11.38 13.76 3.71
CA TYR A 139 12.68 14.40 3.94
C TYR A 139 12.81 15.75 3.22
N HIS A 140 12.39 15.82 1.96
CA HIS A 140 12.36 17.08 1.21
C HIS A 140 11.41 18.09 1.86
N LEU A 141 10.28 17.62 2.38
CA LEU A 141 9.34 18.46 3.08
C LEU A 141 9.92 18.98 4.40
N PHE A 142 10.57 18.13 5.19
CA PHE A 142 11.31 18.51 6.39
C PHE A 142 12.35 19.60 6.10
N LYS A 143 13.09 19.51 4.99
CA LYS A 143 14.10 20.51 4.60
C LYS A 143 13.46 21.86 4.22
N LYS A 144 12.24 21.83 3.68
CA LYS A 144 11.52 23.03 3.23
C LYS A 144 10.76 23.71 4.37
N GLU A 145 10.28 22.94 5.35
CA GLU A 145 9.47 23.44 6.46
C GLU A 145 10.35 24.09 7.54
N LYS A 146 10.03 25.33 7.92
CA LYS A 146 10.71 26.07 8.99
C LYS A 146 9.89 26.18 10.27
N SER A 147 8.62 25.77 10.24
CA SER A 147 7.70 25.81 11.38
C SER A 147 7.94 24.66 12.38
N LEU A 148 7.25 24.70 13.53
CA LEU A 148 7.23 23.64 14.54
C LEU A 148 6.77 22.29 13.98
N PHE A 149 6.00 22.28 12.88
CA PHE A 149 5.63 21.07 12.12
C PHE A 149 6.84 20.25 11.67
N ARG A 150 8.02 20.86 11.56
CA ARG A 150 9.28 20.18 11.25
C ARG A 150 9.58 19.03 12.24
N TYR A 151 9.30 19.21 13.52
CA TYR A 151 9.53 18.18 14.53
C TYR A 151 8.61 16.96 14.35
N LEU A 152 7.37 17.17 13.89
CA LEU A 152 6.47 16.07 13.56
C LEU A 152 7.01 15.24 12.39
N PHE A 153 7.56 15.87 11.35
CA PHE A 153 8.18 15.13 10.24
C PHE A 153 9.41 14.34 10.68
N VAL A 154 10.22 14.86 11.61
CA VAL A 154 11.35 14.11 12.19
C VAL A 154 10.85 12.89 12.96
N LEU A 155 9.82 13.05 13.80
CA LEU A 155 9.21 11.93 14.53
C LEU A 155 8.71 10.84 13.56
N ILE A 156 8.05 11.24 12.48
CA ILE A 156 7.54 10.34 11.45
C ILE A 156 8.70 9.62 10.75
N LEU A 157 9.74 10.35 10.33
CA LEU A 157 10.93 9.75 9.69
C LEU A 157 11.61 8.71 10.59
N ILE A 158 11.73 8.99 11.89
CA ILE A 158 12.28 8.05 12.86
C ILE A 158 11.38 6.83 13.01
N GLY A 159 10.06 7.02 13.12
CA GLY A 159 9.09 5.93 13.24
C GLY A 159 8.98 5.05 11.97
N TYR A 160 9.32 5.59 10.81
CA TYR A 160 9.30 4.87 9.53
C TYR A 160 10.36 3.74 9.45
N ILE A 161 11.53 3.94 10.08
CA ILE A 161 12.63 2.95 10.09
C ILE A 161 12.23 1.61 10.75
N PRO A 162 11.73 1.57 12.00
CA PRO A 162 11.31 0.31 12.63
C PRO A 162 10.11 -0.30 11.90
N GLY A 163 9.23 0.53 11.33
CA GLY A 163 8.08 0.08 10.55
C GLY A 163 8.47 -0.80 9.36
N VAL A 164 9.48 -0.39 8.58
CA VAL A 164 9.94 -1.19 7.43
C VAL A 164 10.59 -2.49 7.83
N ILE A 165 11.44 -2.46 8.85
CA ILE A 165 12.11 -3.66 9.34
C ILE A 165 11.05 -4.67 9.79
N PHE A 166 10.04 -4.21 10.53
CA PHE A 166 8.91 -5.04 10.96
C PHE A 166 8.14 -5.64 9.78
N LEU A 167 7.77 -4.84 8.78
CA LEU A 167 7.03 -5.30 7.59
C LEU A 167 7.82 -6.26 6.73
N MET A 168 9.09 -5.96 6.48
CA MET A 168 9.95 -6.78 5.64
C MET A 168 10.21 -8.13 6.31
N ARG A 169 10.51 -8.13 7.61
CA ARG A 169 10.63 -9.36 8.40
C ARG A 169 9.36 -10.18 8.33
N HIS A 170 8.20 -9.54 8.50
CA HIS A 170 6.90 -10.20 8.46
C HIS A 170 6.64 -10.88 7.10
N MET A 171 6.92 -10.20 5.99
CA MET A 171 6.71 -10.77 4.65
C MET A 171 7.70 -11.89 4.30
N LEU A 172 8.98 -11.75 4.70
CA LEU A 172 9.97 -12.80 4.52
C LEU A 172 9.61 -14.06 5.32
N GLN A 173 9.17 -13.88 6.56
CA GLN A 173 8.63 -14.98 7.36
C GLN A 173 7.44 -15.62 6.64
N GLN A 174 6.44 -14.86 6.22
CA GLN A 174 5.27 -15.43 5.52
C GLN A 174 5.64 -16.24 4.27
N ARG A 175 6.64 -15.79 3.50
CA ARG A 175 7.16 -16.54 2.34
C ARG A 175 7.81 -17.85 2.77
N TYR A 176 8.65 -17.83 3.80
CA TYR A 176 9.29 -19.03 4.35
C TYR A 176 8.25 -20.06 4.82
N TRP A 177 7.26 -19.65 5.60
CA TRP A 177 6.18 -20.52 6.08
C TRP A 177 5.34 -21.08 4.93
N SER A 178 5.05 -20.28 3.91
CA SER A 178 4.31 -20.73 2.73
C SER A 178 5.07 -21.79 1.94
N SER A 179 6.39 -21.61 1.76
CA SER A 179 7.25 -22.56 1.04
C SER A 179 7.36 -23.90 1.80
N LYS A 180 7.55 -23.84 3.13
CA LYS A 180 7.60 -25.03 3.99
C LYS A 180 6.32 -25.86 3.91
N LYS A 181 5.15 -25.20 3.95
CA LYS A 181 3.84 -25.87 3.85
C LYS A 181 3.60 -26.51 2.48
N GLN A 182 4.12 -25.92 1.40
CA GLN A 182 4.07 -26.52 0.06
C GLN A 182 4.99 -27.74 -0.06
N HIS A 183 6.17 -27.72 0.55
CA HIS A 183 7.05 -28.89 0.59
C HIS A 183 6.41 -30.07 1.34
N ILE A 184 5.85 -29.84 2.52
CA ILE A 184 5.18 -30.90 3.31
C ILE A 184 4.00 -31.53 2.55
N ARG A 185 3.22 -30.72 1.81
CA ARG A 185 2.11 -31.22 0.99
C ARG A 185 2.52 -32.04 -0.24
N LYS A 186 3.79 -31.96 -0.67
CA LYS A 186 4.31 -32.73 -1.81
C LYS A 186 4.97 -34.04 -1.37
N THR A 187 5.28 -34.18 -0.09
CA THR A 187 5.92 -35.36 0.51
C THR A 187 4.93 -36.31 1.20
N VAL A 188 3.65 -35.92 1.27
CA VAL A 188 2.51 -36.74 1.72
C VAL A 188 1.66 -37.05 0.51
#